data_AF-A0A9E0KMN8-F1
#
_entry.id   AF-A0A9E0KMN8-F1
#
_cell.length_a   1.000
_cell.length_b   1.000
_cell.length_c   1.000
_cell.angle_alpha   90.00
_cell.angle_beta   90.00
_cell.angle_gamma   90.00
#
_symmetry.space_group_name_H-M   'P 1'
#
loop_
_entity.id
_entity.type
_entity.pdbx_description
1 polymer ?
#
loop_
_entity_poly.entity_id
_entity_poly.type
_entity_poly.pdbx_seq_one_letter_code
_entity_poly.pdbx_strand_id
1 'polypeptide(L)'
;YKGKYRFVFTDRGTGYFENGKPVFDPGYDVVVGEIPGKGAIACRFATYFFRLLKSKGVATHYIDTISDNEMIVEPAVPLSMKAQGPTFPGSAPLSNLEFTWRNNATGSFWRRYPFVRPCKNLHRVVEAWTKGDSDILITMDALAETGALTRKEILQSVKLVQKIADIVSKEFASRNLHVIDGKFELGRLKYSDGKIVLIDEISPDVLRVCRGFRPDGDGDCTKFKTCTVTGESDGKRTIKNKNQVSAAELVKIFR
;
A
#
# COMPACT_ATOMS: atom_id res chain seq x y z
N TYR A 1 -1.18 -28.29 -3.34
CA TYR A 1 -1.95 -27.20 -3.99
C TYR A 1 -1.72 -27.18 -5.52
N LYS A 2 -2.35 -28.09 -6.30
CA LYS A 2 -2.14 -28.15 -7.76
C LYS A 2 -2.76 -26.93 -8.45
N GLY A 3 -2.01 -26.29 -9.35
CA GLY A 3 -2.47 -25.13 -10.15
C GLY A 3 -2.53 -23.80 -9.39
N LYS A 4 -1.96 -23.71 -8.19
CA LYS A 4 -1.89 -22.48 -7.38
C LYS A 4 -0.46 -21.92 -7.39
N TYR A 5 -0.30 -20.66 -7.02
CA TYR A 5 1.02 -20.00 -6.97
C TYR A 5 1.58 -20.00 -5.55
N ARG A 6 2.90 -20.13 -5.45
CA ARG A 6 3.66 -19.95 -4.22
C ARG A 6 4.13 -18.51 -4.18
N PHE A 7 3.68 -17.76 -3.18
CA PHE A 7 4.08 -16.37 -2.96
C PHE A 7 5.11 -16.35 -1.83
N VAL A 8 6.34 -15.93 -2.14
CA VAL A 8 7.49 -15.99 -1.24
C VAL A 8 7.87 -14.59 -0.79
N PHE A 9 7.82 -14.35 0.51
CA PHE A 9 8.27 -13.10 1.10
C PHE A 9 9.79 -13.17 1.33
N THR A 10 10.50 -12.16 0.83
CA THR A 10 11.98 -12.11 0.89
C THR A 10 12.46 -11.16 1.97
N ASP A 11 13.67 -11.39 2.50
CA ASP A 11 14.31 -10.48 3.45
C ASP A 11 14.91 -9.23 2.79
N ARG A 12 14.82 -9.10 1.47
CA ARG A 12 15.29 -7.93 0.72
C ARG A 12 14.57 -6.67 1.20
N GLY A 13 15.35 -5.66 1.58
CA GLY A 13 14.87 -4.34 1.94
C GLY A 13 15.08 -3.35 0.80
N THR A 14 14.06 -2.58 0.50
CA THR A 14 14.16 -1.48 -0.47
C THR A 14 14.50 -0.16 0.21
N GLY A 15 15.04 0.79 -0.56
CA GLY A 15 15.46 2.08 -0.06
C GLY A 15 16.41 2.81 -1.01
N TYR A 16 17.33 3.57 -0.43
CA TYR A 16 18.36 4.31 -1.16
C TYR A 16 19.70 4.26 -0.42
N PHE A 17 20.78 4.66 -1.09
CA PHE A 17 22.09 4.81 -0.43
C PHE A 17 22.32 6.27 -0.06
N GLU A 18 22.71 6.52 1.19
CA GLU A 18 23.13 7.83 1.68
C GLU A 18 24.54 7.69 2.27
N ASN A 19 25.50 8.45 1.76
CA ASN A 19 26.91 8.38 2.17
C ASN A 19 27.48 6.94 2.14
N GLY A 20 27.13 6.17 1.12
CA GLY A 20 27.58 4.78 0.94
C GLY A 20 26.93 3.76 1.87
N LYS A 21 25.95 4.15 2.69
CA LYS A 21 25.21 3.25 3.58
C LYS A 21 23.77 3.07 3.10
N PRO A 22 23.22 1.85 3.17
CA PRO A 22 21.81 1.64 2.82
C PRO A 22 20.91 2.29 3.87
N VAL A 23 19.94 3.06 3.40
CA VAL A 23 18.82 3.60 4.16
C VAL A 23 17.57 2.87 3.68
N PHE A 24 17.00 2.04 4.56
CA PHE A 24 15.79 1.30 4.24
C PHE A 24 14.56 2.20 4.28
N ASP A 25 13.85 2.26 3.15
CA ASP A 25 12.60 2.98 2.98
C ASP A 25 11.71 2.20 2.00
N PRO A 26 10.61 1.57 2.48
CA PRO A 26 9.74 0.76 1.63
C PRO A 26 8.95 1.60 0.60
N GLY A 27 9.05 2.93 0.67
CA GLY A 27 8.53 3.83 -0.37
C GLY A 27 9.38 3.87 -1.65
N TYR A 28 10.51 3.16 -1.71
CA TYR A 28 11.36 2.99 -2.89
C TYR A 28 11.24 1.57 -3.44
N ASP A 29 11.48 1.39 -4.74
CA ASP A 29 11.46 0.08 -5.41
C ASP A 29 12.86 -0.53 -5.65
N VAL A 30 13.94 0.13 -5.16
CA VAL A 30 15.32 -0.35 -5.32
C VAL A 30 15.74 -1.16 -4.11
N VAL A 31 16.17 -2.41 -4.30
CA VAL A 31 16.74 -3.24 -3.23
C VAL A 31 18.13 -2.71 -2.86
N VAL A 32 18.32 -2.36 -1.58
CA VAL A 32 19.58 -1.79 -1.06
C VAL A 32 20.28 -2.68 -0.04
N GLY A 33 19.66 -3.81 0.33
CA GLY A 33 20.24 -4.79 1.23
C GLY A 33 19.22 -5.80 1.72
N GLU A 34 19.55 -6.51 2.80
CA GLU A 34 18.67 -7.47 3.46
C GLU A 34 18.43 -7.08 4.92
N ILE A 35 17.20 -7.33 5.39
CA ILE A 35 16.79 -7.18 6.78
C ILE A 35 16.40 -8.59 7.27
N PRO A 36 17.25 -9.27 8.05
CA PRO A 36 16.99 -10.64 8.49
C PRO A 36 15.62 -10.81 9.15
N GLY A 37 14.84 -11.79 8.70
CA GLY A 37 13.52 -12.13 9.22
C GLY A 37 12.37 -11.22 8.75
N LYS A 38 12.64 -10.23 7.90
CA LYS A 38 11.62 -9.33 7.33
C LYS A 38 10.55 -10.10 6.56
N GLY A 39 10.94 -11.06 5.72
CA GLY A 39 10.01 -11.83 4.90
C GLY A 39 9.05 -12.66 5.75
N ALA A 40 9.56 -13.31 6.80
CA ALA A 40 8.72 -14.07 7.73
C ALA A 40 7.73 -13.17 8.50
N ILE A 41 8.20 -11.98 8.92
CA ILE A 41 7.35 -10.96 9.56
C ILE A 41 6.23 -10.50 8.62
N ALA A 42 6.57 -10.17 7.38
CA ALA A 42 5.62 -9.71 6.37
C ALA A 42 4.57 -10.79 6.07
N CYS A 43 4.99 -12.03 5.87
CA CYS A 43 4.11 -13.18 5.65
C CYS A 43 3.13 -13.39 6.80
N ARG A 44 3.60 -13.34 8.05
CA ARG A 44 2.73 -13.50 9.23
C ARG A 44 1.68 -12.40 9.32
N PHE A 45 2.08 -11.16 9.02
CA PHE A 45 1.18 -10.00 9.05
C PHE A 45 0.15 -10.09 7.93
N ALA A 46 0.60 -10.40 6.70
CA ALA A 46 -0.28 -10.63 5.55
C ALA A 46 -1.28 -11.75 5.83
N THR A 47 -0.82 -12.88 6.39
CA THR A 47 -1.65 -14.01 6.80
C THR A 47 -2.77 -13.58 7.75
N TYR A 48 -2.44 -12.80 8.78
CA TYR A 48 -3.40 -12.29 9.76
C TYR A 48 -4.51 -11.48 9.08
N PHE A 49 -4.13 -10.50 8.26
CA PHE A 49 -5.10 -9.63 7.60
C PHE A 49 -5.89 -10.36 6.51
N PHE A 50 -5.29 -11.27 5.74
CA PHE A 50 -6.03 -12.07 4.77
C PHE A 50 -7.09 -12.95 5.43
N ARG A 51 -6.79 -13.56 6.59
CA ARG A 51 -7.78 -14.32 7.38
C ARG A 51 -8.88 -13.41 7.93
N LEU A 52 -8.54 -12.24 8.44
CA LEU A 52 -9.51 -11.23 8.88
C LEU A 52 -10.43 -10.82 7.74
N LEU A 53 -9.89 -10.48 6.56
CA LEU A 53 -10.65 -10.11 5.37
C LEU A 53 -11.59 -11.23 4.92
N LYS A 54 -11.11 -12.49 4.92
CA LYS A 54 -11.94 -13.67 4.63
C LYS A 54 -13.11 -13.79 5.60
N SER A 55 -12.89 -13.57 6.90
CA SER A 55 -13.96 -13.59 7.92
C SER A 55 -15.02 -12.49 7.71
N LYS A 56 -14.67 -11.41 6.99
CA LYS A 56 -15.57 -10.30 6.63
C LYS A 56 -16.11 -10.41 5.20
N GLY A 57 -15.94 -11.57 4.54
CA GLY A 57 -16.42 -11.83 3.20
C GLY A 57 -15.74 -10.99 2.12
N VAL A 58 -14.50 -10.57 2.33
CA VAL A 58 -13.69 -9.88 1.31
C VAL A 58 -12.85 -10.91 0.56
N ALA A 59 -13.02 -10.96 -0.76
CA ALA A 59 -12.25 -11.86 -1.62
C ALA A 59 -10.83 -11.33 -1.83
N THR A 60 -9.87 -12.24 -1.74
CA THR A 60 -8.43 -11.98 -1.93
C THR A 60 -7.81 -13.17 -2.67
N HIS A 61 -6.57 -13.04 -3.11
CA HIS A 61 -5.84 -14.19 -3.68
C HIS A 61 -5.38 -15.22 -2.63
N TYR A 62 -5.45 -14.92 -1.34
CA TYR A 62 -4.91 -15.78 -0.30
C TYR A 62 -5.70 -17.09 -0.15
N ILE A 63 -4.97 -18.21 -0.10
CA ILE A 63 -5.53 -19.55 0.17
C ILE A 63 -5.09 -20.04 1.54
N ASP A 64 -3.78 -20.15 1.75
CA ASP A 64 -3.19 -20.69 2.98
C ASP A 64 -1.74 -20.20 3.19
N THR A 65 -1.21 -20.38 4.39
CA THR A 65 0.17 -20.08 4.76
C THR A 65 0.88 -21.40 5.08
N ILE A 66 1.92 -21.72 4.34
CA ILE A 66 2.55 -23.06 4.38
C ILE A 66 3.92 -23.09 5.08
N SER A 67 4.53 -21.93 5.28
CA SER A 67 5.76 -21.75 6.07
C SER A 67 5.83 -20.33 6.62
N ASP A 68 6.87 -20.03 7.41
CA ASP A 68 7.05 -18.73 8.04
C ASP A 68 7.05 -17.56 7.06
N ASN A 69 7.52 -17.76 5.82
CA ASN A 69 7.65 -16.71 4.80
C ASN A 69 6.95 -17.05 3.47
N GLU A 70 6.01 -18.00 3.45
CA GLU A 70 5.36 -18.42 2.21
C GLU A 70 3.86 -18.63 2.34
N MET A 71 3.14 -18.13 1.34
CA MET A 71 1.71 -18.35 1.16
C MET A 71 1.45 -19.12 -0.13
N ILE A 72 0.33 -19.83 -0.14
CA ILE A 72 -0.30 -20.30 -1.36
C ILE A 72 -1.40 -19.32 -1.73
N VAL A 73 -1.39 -18.90 -3.00
CA VAL A 73 -2.34 -17.92 -3.53
C VAL A 73 -2.99 -18.40 -4.82
N GLU A 74 -4.19 -17.91 -5.08
CA GLU A 74 -4.86 -18.03 -6.37
C GLU A 74 -4.04 -17.30 -7.44
N PRO A 75 -3.83 -17.91 -8.61
CA PRO A 75 -3.19 -17.22 -9.72
C PRO A 75 -3.99 -15.98 -10.14
N ALA A 76 -3.35 -14.82 -10.01
CA ALA A 76 -3.91 -13.53 -10.42
C ALA A 76 -2.96 -12.82 -11.40
N VAL A 77 -3.53 -11.98 -12.24
CA VAL A 77 -2.79 -11.03 -13.09
C VAL A 77 -2.98 -9.65 -12.47
N PRO A 78 -1.90 -8.93 -12.10
CA PRO A 78 -2.02 -7.56 -11.61
C PRO A 78 -2.73 -6.66 -12.62
N LEU A 79 -3.37 -5.59 -12.15
CA LEU A 79 -4.07 -4.64 -13.04
C LEU A 79 -3.06 -3.95 -13.95
N SER A 80 -2.94 -4.47 -15.17
CA SER A 80 -1.88 -4.18 -16.13
C SER A 80 -2.46 -4.00 -17.53
N MET A 81 -1.68 -3.39 -18.42
CA MET A 81 -2.06 -3.15 -19.81
C MET A 81 -0.82 -3.27 -20.71
N LYS A 82 -0.96 -3.95 -21.85
CA LYS A 82 0.11 -3.97 -22.87
C LYS A 82 0.29 -2.57 -23.47
N ALA A 83 1.48 -2.30 -24.00
CA ALA A 83 1.69 -1.10 -24.81
C ALA A 83 0.72 -1.12 -26.01
N GLN A 84 0.03 0.00 -26.26
CA GLN A 84 -0.89 0.12 -27.39
C GLN A 84 -0.17 0.33 -28.74
N GLY A 85 1.05 0.87 -28.70
CA GLY A 85 1.88 1.11 -29.87
C GLY A 85 3.32 0.62 -29.65
N PRO A 86 3.55 -0.69 -29.49
CA PRO A 86 4.87 -1.23 -29.13
C PRO A 86 5.97 -0.94 -30.17
N THR A 87 5.60 -0.53 -31.38
CA THR A 87 6.53 -0.12 -32.44
C THR A 87 6.99 1.33 -32.33
N PHE A 88 6.33 2.17 -31.54
CA PHE A 88 6.74 3.56 -31.30
C PHE A 88 7.85 3.62 -30.25
N PRO A 89 8.97 4.31 -30.51
CA PRO A 89 10.02 4.52 -29.51
C PRO A 89 9.45 5.15 -28.23
N GLY A 90 9.76 4.55 -27.08
CA GLY A 90 9.30 5.00 -25.76
C GLY A 90 7.99 4.36 -25.28
N SER A 91 7.31 3.56 -26.09
CA SER A 91 6.14 2.79 -25.64
C SER A 91 6.52 1.69 -24.66
N ALA A 92 5.79 1.62 -23.55
CA ALA A 92 5.98 0.62 -22.51
C ALA A 92 4.62 0.08 -22.01
N PRO A 93 4.57 -1.18 -21.51
CA PRO A 93 3.37 -1.68 -20.84
C PRO A 93 3.18 -1.03 -19.48
N LEU A 94 1.92 -0.92 -19.05
CA LEU A 94 1.59 -0.74 -17.64
C LEU A 94 1.73 -2.09 -16.95
N SER A 95 2.76 -2.24 -16.12
CA SER A 95 3.08 -3.51 -15.45
C SER A 95 2.13 -3.85 -14.30
N ASN A 96 1.73 -2.83 -13.53
CA ASN A 96 0.85 -2.94 -12.38
C ASN A 96 0.29 -1.57 -11.96
N LEU A 97 -0.75 -1.59 -11.14
CA LEU A 97 -1.30 -0.43 -10.45
C LEU A 97 -1.28 -0.64 -8.94
N GLU A 98 -0.81 0.38 -8.23
CA GLU A 98 -0.87 0.47 -6.79
C GLU A 98 -1.97 1.44 -6.38
N PHE A 99 -2.84 1.01 -5.47
CA PHE A 99 -3.92 1.82 -4.94
C PHE A 99 -3.56 2.27 -3.53
N THR A 100 -3.23 3.55 -3.39
CA THR A 100 -2.99 4.15 -2.08
C THR A 100 -4.30 4.66 -1.51
N TRP A 101 -4.65 4.29 -0.28
CA TRP A 101 -5.70 4.97 0.48
C TRP A 101 -5.09 5.88 1.53
N ARG A 102 -5.72 7.02 1.78
CA ARG A 102 -5.22 8.02 2.73
C ARG A 102 -6.30 8.40 3.72
N ASN A 103 -6.09 8.06 4.99
CA ASN A 103 -6.90 8.59 6.08
C ASN A 103 -6.49 10.02 6.40
N ASN A 104 -5.19 10.33 6.37
CA ASN A 104 -4.69 11.69 6.64
C ASN A 104 -3.59 12.15 5.68
N ALA A 105 -3.48 13.47 5.50
CA ALA A 105 -2.45 14.09 4.67
C ALA A 105 -1.05 13.91 5.26
N THR A 106 -0.24 13.07 4.62
CA THR A 106 1.19 12.91 4.91
C THR A 106 1.94 12.52 3.62
N GLY A 107 3.23 12.23 3.75
CA GLY A 107 4.02 11.60 2.69
C GLY A 107 3.92 12.33 1.36
N SER A 108 3.78 11.57 0.27
CA SER A 108 3.69 12.12 -1.08
C SER A 108 2.46 13.01 -1.30
N PHE A 109 1.33 12.73 -0.65
CA PHE A 109 0.14 13.58 -0.74
C PHE A 109 0.41 14.99 -0.25
N TRP A 110 0.92 15.11 0.97
CA TRP A 110 1.19 16.42 1.56
C TRP A 110 2.25 17.20 0.76
N ARG A 111 3.28 16.50 0.26
CA ARG A 111 4.32 17.12 -0.59
C ARG A 111 3.75 17.70 -1.88
N ARG A 112 2.80 17.03 -2.53
CA ARG A 112 2.16 17.50 -3.77
C ARG A 112 1.23 18.70 -3.57
N TYR A 113 0.59 18.80 -2.40
CA TYR A 113 -0.44 19.82 -2.14
C TYR A 113 -0.03 20.80 -1.03
N PRO A 114 0.73 21.88 -1.34
CA PRO A 114 1.27 22.80 -0.33
C PRO A 114 0.23 23.59 0.45
N PHE A 115 -0.97 23.73 -0.09
CA PHE A 115 -2.11 24.37 0.57
C PHE A 115 -2.82 23.45 1.58
N VAL A 116 -2.38 22.20 1.76
CA VAL A 116 -2.99 21.25 2.71
C VAL A 116 -2.19 21.21 4.01
N ARG A 117 -2.88 21.33 5.16
CA ARG A 117 -2.23 21.18 6.47
C ARG A 117 -1.78 19.73 6.72
N PRO A 118 -0.67 19.50 7.44
CA PRO A 118 -0.26 18.13 7.79
C PRO A 118 -1.32 17.41 8.64
N CYS A 119 -1.45 16.11 8.42
CA CYS A 119 -2.40 15.22 9.08
C CYS A 119 -3.88 15.61 8.93
N LYS A 120 -4.24 16.47 7.95
CA LYS A 120 -5.63 16.75 7.61
C LYS A 120 -6.38 15.44 7.33
N ASN A 121 -7.57 15.24 7.86
CA ASN A 121 -8.47 14.14 7.50
C ASN A 121 -8.78 14.21 6.00
N LEU A 122 -8.56 13.10 5.32
CA LEU A 122 -8.80 12.95 3.88
C LEU A 122 -9.97 12.00 3.60
N HIS A 123 -10.71 11.57 4.63
CA HIS A 123 -11.91 10.75 4.46
C HIS A 123 -11.70 9.50 3.59
N ARG A 124 -10.51 8.87 3.66
CA ARG A 124 -10.12 7.70 2.84
C ARG A 124 -10.13 7.98 1.33
N VAL A 125 -9.51 9.08 0.92
CA VAL A 125 -9.17 9.31 -0.49
C VAL A 125 -8.39 8.10 -1.03
N VAL A 126 -8.75 7.64 -2.23
CA VAL A 126 -8.04 6.58 -2.96
C VAL A 126 -7.37 7.19 -4.18
N GLU A 127 -6.09 6.89 -4.37
CA GLU A 127 -5.27 7.29 -5.50
C GLU A 127 -4.72 6.05 -6.21
N ALA A 128 -4.63 6.10 -7.54
CA ALA A 128 -4.00 5.05 -8.35
C ALA A 128 -2.61 5.51 -8.82
N TRP A 129 -1.64 4.59 -8.78
CA TRP A 129 -0.25 4.84 -9.12
C TRP A 129 0.22 3.75 -10.08
N THR A 130 0.94 4.13 -11.13
CA THR A 130 1.63 3.16 -11.99
C THR A 130 2.87 2.64 -11.27
N LYS A 131 3.19 1.35 -11.42
CA LYS A 131 4.46 0.80 -10.93
C LYS A 131 5.55 0.88 -12.00
N GLY A 132 6.67 1.53 -11.70
CA GLY A 132 7.80 1.68 -12.62
C GLY A 132 9.05 2.26 -11.95
N ASP A 133 10.02 2.73 -12.73
CA ASP A 133 11.24 3.36 -12.19
C ASP A 133 10.93 4.59 -11.32
N SER A 134 9.86 5.29 -11.68
CA SER A 134 9.23 6.32 -10.86
C SER A 134 7.72 6.15 -10.92
N ASP A 135 7.07 5.97 -9.77
CA ASP A 135 5.62 5.83 -9.73
C ASP A 135 4.92 7.12 -10.15
N ILE A 136 3.96 6.99 -11.08
CA ILE A 136 3.20 8.11 -11.62
C ILE A 136 1.78 8.07 -11.06
N LEU A 137 1.34 9.17 -10.44
CA LEU A 137 -0.05 9.36 -10.05
C LEU A 137 -0.89 9.44 -11.33
N ILE A 138 -1.87 8.55 -11.45
CA ILE A 138 -2.85 8.59 -12.53
C ILE A 138 -4.24 8.86 -11.94
N THR A 139 -4.95 9.83 -12.51
CA THR A 139 -6.33 10.10 -12.10
C THR A 139 -7.24 8.96 -12.55
N MET A 140 -8.36 8.76 -11.86
CA MET A 140 -9.31 7.72 -12.23
C MET A 140 -9.90 7.93 -13.62
N ASP A 141 -10.11 9.19 -14.04
CA ASP A 141 -10.54 9.49 -15.41
C ASP A 141 -9.46 9.19 -16.44
N ALA A 142 -8.20 9.61 -16.22
CA ALA A 142 -7.11 9.25 -17.12
C ALA A 142 -6.91 7.73 -17.22
N LEU A 143 -7.08 7.01 -16.11
CA LEU A 143 -7.00 5.56 -16.10
C LEU A 143 -8.11 4.90 -16.93
N ALA A 144 -9.30 5.51 -16.97
CA ALA A 144 -10.39 5.08 -17.83
C ALA A 144 -10.12 5.38 -19.30
N GLU A 145 -9.71 6.61 -19.61
CA GLU A 145 -9.51 7.07 -21.00
C GLU A 145 -8.27 6.44 -21.65
N THR A 146 -7.26 6.05 -20.88
CA THR A 146 -6.14 5.24 -21.39
C THR A 146 -6.57 3.80 -21.75
N GLY A 147 -7.75 3.35 -21.32
CA GLY A 147 -8.23 1.99 -21.53
C GLY A 147 -7.60 0.95 -20.60
N ALA A 148 -6.81 1.36 -19.61
CA ALA A 148 -6.16 0.45 -18.67
C ALA A 148 -7.18 -0.26 -17.76
N LEU A 149 -8.24 0.44 -17.35
CA LEU A 149 -9.40 -0.12 -16.65
C LEU A 149 -10.69 0.50 -17.19
N THR A 150 -11.77 -0.27 -17.22
CA THR A 150 -13.10 0.30 -17.46
C THR A 150 -13.57 1.13 -16.26
N ARG A 151 -14.48 2.10 -16.48
CA ARG A 151 -15.10 2.88 -15.39
C ARG A 151 -15.75 1.99 -14.32
N LYS A 152 -16.32 0.85 -14.73
CA LYS A 152 -16.89 -0.16 -13.82
C LYS A 152 -15.82 -0.81 -12.94
N GLU A 153 -14.70 -1.22 -13.52
CA GLU A 153 -13.57 -1.82 -12.78
C GLU A 153 -12.91 -0.81 -11.84
N ILE A 154 -12.81 0.47 -12.24
CA ILE A 154 -12.33 1.55 -11.39
C ILE A 154 -13.24 1.70 -10.16
N LEU A 155 -14.56 1.79 -10.37
CA LEU A 155 -15.51 1.90 -9.27
C LEU A 155 -15.45 0.68 -8.32
N GLN A 156 -15.31 -0.52 -8.89
CA GLN A 156 -15.12 -1.75 -8.10
C GLN A 156 -13.83 -1.72 -7.29
N SER A 157 -12.73 -1.29 -7.91
CA SER A 157 -11.40 -1.18 -7.28
C SER A 157 -11.41 -0.18 -6.13
N VAL A 158 -11.96 1.02 -6.35
CA VAL A 158 -12.07 2.05 -5.30
C VAL A 158 -12.93 1.56 -4.13
N LYS A 159 -14.10 0.95 -4.41
CA LYS A 159 -14.96 0.39 -3.35
C LYS A 159 -14.27 -0.73 -2.57
N LEU A 160 -13.54 -1.61 -3.26
CA LEU A 160 -12.78 -2.69 -2.64
C LEU A 160 -11.68 -2.13 -1.72
N VAL A 161 -10.89 -1.19 -2.22
CA VAL A 161 -9.82 -0.51 -1.44
C VAL A 161 -10.40 0.18 -0.22
N GLN A 162 -11.48 0.95 -0.36
CA GLN A 162 -12.13 1.63 0.77
C GLN A 162 -12.68 0.63 1.81
N LYS A 163 -13.26 -0.48 1.37
CA LYS A 163 -13.76 -1.54 2.27
C LYS A 163 -12.61 -2.19 3.05
N ILE A 164 -11.51 -2.54 2.38
CA ILE A 164 -10.34 -3.14 3.02
C ILE A 164 -9.70 -2.12 3.98
N ALA A 165 -9.52 -0.87 3.53
CA ALA A 165 -8.98 0.22 4.34
C ALA A 165 -9.80 0.46 5.61
N ASP A 166 -11.14 0.40 5.54
CA ASP A 166 -12.01 0.48 6.71
C ASP A 166 -11.75 -0.65 7.71
N ILE A 167 -11.69 -1.89 7.24
CA ILE A 167 -11.43 -3.07 8.07
C ILE A 167 -10.05 -2.95 8.74
N VAL A 168 -9.02 -2.66 7.96
CA VAL A 168 -7.65 -2.49 8.46
C VAL A 168 -7.59 -1.34 9.47
N SER A 169 -8.17 -0.18 9.15
CA SER A 169 -8.16 0.97 10.07
C SER A 169 -8.88 0.67 11.39
N LYS A 170 -10.01 -0.05 11.36
CA LYS A 170 -10.73 -0.49 12.57
C LYS A 170 -9.92 -1.50 13.39
N GLU A 171 -9.21 -2.41 12.73
CA GLU A 171 -8.36 -3.39 13.40
C GLU A 171 -7.19 -2.73 14.15
N PHE A 172 -6.58 -1.70 13.56
CA PHE A 172 -5.57 -0.91 14.26
C PHE A 172 -6.17 -0.02 15.35
N ALA A 173 -7.33 0.58 15.10
CA ALA A 173 -8.01 1.44 16.07
C ALA A 173 -8.37 0.69 17.36
N SER A 174 -8.79 -0.58 17.26
CA SER A 174 -9.06 -1.41 18.45
C SER A 174 -7.83 -1.67 19.33
N ARG A 175 -6.63 -1.36 18.82
CA ARG A 175 -5.34 -1.45 19.52
C ARG A 175 -4.74 -0.09 19.85
N ASN A 176 -5.56 0.97 19.85
CA ASN A 176 -5.12 2.36 20.07
C ASN A 176 -4.06 2.85 19.07
N LEU A 177 -4.11 2.31 17.84
CA LEU A 177 -3.26 2.70 16.73
C LEU A 177 -4.08 3.35 15.63
N HIS A 178 -3.44 4.25 14.87
CA HIS A 178 -4.08 4.93 13.76
C HIS A 178 -3.33 4.69 12.46
N VAL A 179 -4.02 4.17 11.45
CA VAL A 179 -3.48 4.02 10.09
C VAL A 179 -3.59 5.38 9.41
N ILE A 180 -2.46 5.98 9.04
CA ILE A 180 -2.45 7.26 8.33
C ILE A 180 -2.76 7.05 6.84
N ASP A 181 -2.09 6.09 6.22
CA ASP A 181 -2.28 5.67 4.84
C ASP A 181 -1.71 4.26 4.65
N GLY A 182 -1.99 3.69 3.49
CA GLY A 182 -1.35 2.48 3.04
C GLY A 182 -1.58 2.22 1.57
N LYS A 183 -1.05 1.11 1.08
CA LYS A 183 -1.03 0.75 -0.33
C LYS A 183 -1.51 -0.68 -0.54
N PHE A 184 -2.30 -0.90 -1.59
CA PHE A 184 -2.73 -2.23 -2.02
C PHE A 184 -2.44 -2.42 -3.49
N GLU A 185 -2.10 -3.64 -3.87
CA GLU A 185 -2.14 -4.08 -5.25
C GLU A 185 -3.40 -4.89 -5.50
N LEU A 186 -4.02 -4.69 -6.67
CA LEU A 186 -5.20 -5.43 -7.10
C LEU A 186 -4.87 -6.27 -8.32
N GLY A 187 -5.62 -7.36 -8.51
CA GLY A 187 -5.45 -8.22 -9.67
C GLY A 187 -6.73 -8.95 -10.05
N ARG A 188 -6.76 -9.45 -11.29
CA ARG A 188 -7.82 -10.29 -11.83
C ARG A 188 -7.43 -11.75 -11.65
N LEU A 189 -8.25 -12.56 -10.99
CA LEU A 189 -7.96 -14.00 -10.88
C LEU A 189 -8.06 -14.67 -12.26
N LYS A 190 -7.06 -15.48 -12.61
CA LYS A 190 -6.92 -16.10 -13.95
C LYS A 190 -8.06 -17.05 -14.32
N TYR A 191 -8.62 -17.74 -13.32
CA TYR A 191 -9.68 -18.74 -13.50
C TYR A 191 -11.01 -18.31 -12.90
N SER A 192 -11.18 -17.00 -12.71
CA SER A 192 -12.48 -16.38 -12.45
C SER A 192 -12.91 -15.61 -13.69
N ASP A 193 -14.15 -15.18 -13.72
CA ASP A 193 -14.77 -14.24 -14.65
C ASP A 193 -14.13 -12.82 -14.66
N GLY A 194 -12.82 -12.71 -14.43
CA GLY A 194 -12.07 -11.47 -14.34
C GLY A 194 -12.26 -10.72 -13.02
N LYS A 195 -12.75 -11.39 -11.96
CA LYS A 195 -13.00 -10.77 -10.66
C LYS A 195 -11.76 -10.08 -10.11
N ILE A 196 -11.89 -8.79 -9.81
CA ILE A 196 -10.87 -7.98 -9.15
C ILE A 196 -10.85 -8.31 -7.66
N VAL A 197 -9.67 -8.66 -7.16
CA VAL A 197 -9.42 -8.99 -5.75
C VAL A 197 -8.14 -8.29 -5.26
N LEU A 198 -7.99 -8.22 -3.93
CA LEU A 198 -6.71 -7.88 -3.32
C LEU A 198 -5.69 -8.98 -3.60
N ILE A 199 -4.54 -8.59 -4.14
CA ILE A 199 -3.37 -9.45 -4.32
C ILE A 199 -2.22 -8.96 -3.43
N ASP A 200 -1.02 -9.48 -3.65
CA ASP A 200 0.20 -9.12 -2.93
C ASP A 200 0.06 -9.28 -1.40
N GLU A 201 0.32 -8.24 -0.61
CA GLU A 201 0.37 -8.29 0.85
C GLU A 201 -0.38 -7.16 1.58
N ILE A 202 -0.65 -7.40 2.86
CA ILE A 202 -0.88 -6.35 3.87
C ILE A 202 0.16 -6.54 4.96
N SER A 203 1.24 -5.78 4.88
CA SER A 203 2.40 -5.88 5.76
C SER A 203 2.73 -4.52 6.41
N PRO A 204 3.69 -4.47 7.35
CA PRO A 204 4.21 -3.22 7.87
C PRO A 204 4.86 -2.30 6.81
N ASP A 205 5.30 -2.83 5.68
CA ASP A 205 5.96 -2.04 4.63
C ASP A 205 4.96 -1.19 3.82
N VAL A 206 3.73 -1.70 3.67
CA VAL A 206 2.68 -1.05 2.88
C VAL A 206 1.74 -0.19 3.74
N LEU A 207 2.06 0.01 5.02
CA LEU A 207 1.23 0.74 5.99
C LEU A 207 2.04 1.81 6.74
N ARG A 208 1.45 2.99 6.92
CA ARG A 208 1.93 3.96 7.91
C ARG A 208 1.00 4.00 9.09
N VAL A 209 1.46 3.52 10.25
CA VAL A 209 0.67 3.43 11.48
C VAL A 209 1.30 4.27 12.57
N CYS A 210 0.50 5.05 13.31
CA CYS A 210 0.98 5.95 14.36
C CYS A 210 0.23 5.79 15.69
N ARG A 211 0.91 6.14 16.78
CA ARG A 211 0.31 6.27 18.13
C ARG A 211 -0.18 7.69 18.42
N GLY A 212 -1.12 7.81 19.35
CA GLY A 212 -1.53 9.09 19.92
C GLY A 212 -2.38 9.95 19.00
N PHE A 213 -3.01 9.35 17.98
CA PHE A 213 -4.01 10.03 17.16
C PHE A 213 -5.19 10.46 18.03
N ARG A 214 -5.60 11.71 17.89
CA ARG A 214 -6.72 12.30 18.62
C ARG A 214 -7.51 13.19 17.67
N PRO A 215 -8.59 12.67 17.06
CA PRO A 215 -9.40 13.45 16.14
C PRO A 215 -10.19 14.55 16.86
N ASP A 216 -10.40 15.68 16.20
CA ASP A 216 -11.44 16.65 16.54
C ASP A 216 -12.78 16.27 15.86
N GLY A 217 -13.77 17.17 15.91
CA GLY A 217 -15.10 16.94 15.31
C GLY A 217 -15.08 16.75 13.79
N ASP A 218 -14.05 17.26 13.11
CA ASP A 218 -13.87 17.11 11.66
C ASP A 218 -13.02 15.86 11.31
N GLY A 219 -12.58 15.13 12.34
CA GLY A 219 -11.68 13.97 12.21
C GLY A 219 -10.22 14.36 12.01
N ASP A 220 -9.88 15.65 12.10
CA ASP A 220 -8.52 16.13 11.96
C ASP A 220 -7.71 15.82 13.23
N CYS A 221 -6.47 15.36 13.08
CA CYS A 221 -5.65 15.05 14.26
C CYS A 221 -5.29 16.32 15.02
N THR A 222 -5.66 16.44 16.29
CA THR A 222 -5.30 17.57 17.16
C THR A 222 -3.85 17.53 17.66
N LYS A 223 -3.20 16.35 17.62
CA LYS A 223 -1.84 16.13 18.15
C LYS A 223 -0.74 16.31 17.10
N PHE A 224 -1.08 16.50 15.83
CA PHE A 224 -0.13 16.53 14.71
C PHE A 224 1.03 17.51 14.90
N LYS A 225 0.80 18.67 15.53
CA LYS A 225 1.85 19.68 15.79
C LYS A 225 3.02 19.14 16.63
N THR A 226 2.78 18.11 17.44
CA THR A 226 3.81 17.53 18.33
C THR A 226 4.53 16.33 17.70
N CYS A 227 3.90 15.66 16.73
CA CYS A 227 4.42 14.43 16.14
C CYS A 227 4.76 14.53 14.65
N THR A 228 4.38 15.60 13.97
CA THR A 228 4.70 15.82 12.55
C THR A 228 5.83 16.83 12.41
N VAL A 229 6.89 16.42 11.71
CA VAL A 229 8.03 17.29 11.36
C VAL A 229 7.97 17.52 9.86
N THR A 230 8.03 18.78 9.44
CA THR A 230 8.14 19.16 8.04
C THR A 230 9.44 19.91 7.81
N GLY A 231 10.00 19.78 6.62
CA GLY A 231 11.15 20.56 6.17
C GLY A 231 11.00 20.97 4.73
N GLU A 232 11.82 21.94 4.31
CA GLU A 232 11.91 22.37 2.92
C GLU A 232 13.35 22.77 2.63
N SER A 233 13.92 22.20 1.57
CA SER A 233 15.25 22.57 1.04
C SER A 233 15.21 22.41 -0.48
N ASP A 234 15.73 23.38 -1.22
CA ASP A 234 15.84 23.34 -2.69
C ASP A 234 14.50 23.02 -3.39
N GLY A 235 13.40 23.58 -2.88
CA GLY A 235 12.04 23.33 -3.37
C GLY A 235 11.49 21.93 -3.08
N LYS A 236 12.24 21.07 -2.38
CA LYS A 236 11.79 19.75 -1.94
C LYS A 236 11.22 19.83 -0.54
N ARG A 237 9.92 19.57 -0.45
CA ARG A 237 9.19 19.48 0.82
C ARG A 237 9.35 18.09 1.42
N THR A 238 9.59 17.99 2.72
CA THR A 238 9.69 16.72 3.46
C THR A 238 8.70 16.69 4.62
N ILE A 239 8.28 15.48 5.01
CA ILE A 239 7.39 15.27 6.14
C ILE A 239 7.70 13.92 6.81
N LYS A 240 7.78 13.92 8.14
CA LYS A 240 8.04 12.74 8.97
C LYS A 240 7.03 12.67 10.12
N ASN A 241 6.55 11.47 10.42
CA ASN A 241 5.70 11.18 11.57
C ASN A 241 6.54 10.56 12.69
N LYS A 242 6.83 11.33 13.76
CA LYS A 242 7.66 10.92 14.91
C LYS A 242 7.11 9.70 15.66
N ASN A 243 5.78 9.56 15.71
CA ASN A 243 5.11 8.51 16.46
C ASN A 243 4.71 7.32 15.56
N GLN A 244 5.35 7.17 14.40
CA GLN A 244 5.16 6.01 13.54
C GLN A 244 5.65 4.75 14.25
N VAL A 245 4.81 3.73 14.30
CA VAL A 245 5.13 2.46 14.94
C VAL A 245 6.04 1.67 14.02
N SER A 246 7.13 1.15 14.59
CA SER A 246 8.07 0.32 13.83
C SER A 246 7.45 -1.04 13.46
N ALA A 247 7.94 -1.67 12.37
CA ALA A 247 7.52 -3.02 12.00
C ALA A 247 7.71 -4.02 13.16
N ALA A 248 8.83 -3.94 13.88
CA ALA A 248 9.12 -4.80 15.03
C ALA A 248 8.12 -4.63 16.18
N GLU A 249 7.62 -3.41 16.42
CA GLU A 249 6.56 -3.17 17.40
C GLU A 249 5.21 -3.67 16.92
N LEU A 250 4.86 -3.45 15.64
CA LEU A 250 3.62 -3.98 15.05
C LEU A 250 3.55 -5.50 15.20
N VAL A 251 4.67 -6.18 14.95
CA VAL A 251 4.81 -7.62 15.17
C VAL A 251 4.51 -8.01 16.62
N LYS A 252 4.90 -7.22 17.62
CA LYS A 252 4.60 -7.53 19.03
C LYS A 252 3.13 -7.30 19.38
N ILE A 253 2.50 -6.31 18.75
CA ILE A 253 1.10 -5.92 18.99
C ILE A 253 0.11 -6.90 18.36
N PHE A 254 0.49 -7.52 17.24
CA PHE A 254 -0.29 -8.53 16.52
C PHE A 254 0.20 -9.96 16.81
N ARG A 255 0.85 -10.18 17.96
CA ARG A 255 1.13 -11.53 18.47
C ARG A 255 -0.13 -12.16 19.03
#